data_AF-A0A534UYM8-F1
#
_entry.id   AF-A0A534UYM8-F1
#
_cell.length_a   1.000
_cell.length_b   1.000
_cell.length_c   1.000
_cell.angle_alpha   90.00
_cell.angle_beta   90.00
_cell.angle_gamma   90.00
#
_symmetry.space_group_name_H-M   'P 1'
#
loop_
_entity.id
_entity.type
_entity.pdbx_description
1 polymer ?
#
loop_
_entity_poly.entity_id
_entity_poly.type
_entity_poly.pdbx_seq_one_letter_code
_entity_poly.pdbx_strand_id
1 'polypeptide(L)'
;MAYGEELGSGQVVKVPATDAGYCHLKFPPMREDSLSWARPVLDDNSTAIIDFYGPCDHDPLGNDEIKAQRRLKFGGIYGDSE
;
A
#
# COMPACT_ATOMS: atom_id res chain seq x y z
N MET A 1 8.63 21.74 26.38
CA MET A 1 9.38 20.89 27.33
C MET A 1 9.01 19.45 27.00
N ALA A 2 9.87 18.74 26.27
CA ALA A 2 9.67 17.34 25.94
C ALA A 2 10.39 16.50 27.00
N TYR A 3 9.66 15.62 27.69
CA TYR A 3 10.27 14.58 28.51
C TYR A 3 10.57 13.40 27.57
N GLY A 4 11.85 13.17 27.28
CA GLY A 4 12.30 11.89 26.75
C GLY A 4 12.56 11.00 27.95
N GLU A 5 11.68 10.02 28.19
CA GLU A 5 11.92 8.99 29.20
C GLU A 5 12.85 7.93 28.59
N GLU A 6 14.00 7.70 29.21
CA GLU A 6 14.95 6.66 28.83
C GLU A 6 14.30 5.28 28.98
N LEU A 7 13.96 4.66 27.85
CA LEU A 7 13.50 3.28 27.81
C LEU A 7 14.70 2.36 28.06
N GLY A 8 14.74 1.79 29.28
CA GLY A 8 15.68 0.74 29.63
C GLY A 8 15.67 -0.39 28.60
N SER A 9 16.87 -0.91 28.29
CA SER A 9 17.10 -1.89 27.24
C SER A 9 16.17 -3.11 27.35
N GLY A 10 15.19 -3.20 26.45
CA GLY A 10 14.36 -4.39 26.24
C GLY A 10 12.87 -4.28 26.60
N GLN A 11 12.36 -3.12 26.99
CA GLN A 11 10.91 -2.98 27.25
C GLN A 11 10.15 -2.57 25.98
N VAL A 12 9.30 -3.46 25.47
CA VAL A 12 8.34 -3.14 24.40
C VAL A 12 7.18 -2.36 25.02
N VAL A 13 7.20 -1.05 24.88
CA VAL A 13 6.11 -0.16 25.32
C VAL A 13 5.18 0.16 24.15
N LYS A 14 3.86 0.05 24.36
CA LYS A 14 2.85 0.49 23.40
C LYS A 14 2.82 2.02 23.41
N VAL A 15 3.58 2.63 22.52
CA VAL A 15 3.51 4.08 22.28
C VAL A 15 2.32 4.33 21.36
N PRO A 16 1.36 5.20 21.72
CA PRO A 16 0.34 5.63 20.77
C PRO A 16 1.04 6.30 19.59
N ALA A 17 0.82 5.76 18.38
CA ALA A 17 1.36 6.35 17.17
C ALA A 17 0.82 7.79 17.06
N THR A 18 1.69 8.78 17.27
CA THR A 18 1.38 10.19 17.04
C THR A 18 1.29 10.51 15.55
N ASP A 19 1.70 9.57 14.70
CA ASP A 19 1.62 9.68 13.26
C ASP A 19 0.19 9.46 12.78
N ALA A 20 -0.52 10.58 12.56
CA ALA A 20 -1.73 10.65 11.74
C ALA A 20 -1.50 10.22 10.26
N GLY A 21 -0.35 9.59 9.96
CA GLY A 21 0.07 9.17 8.63
C GLY A 21 -0.04 7.68 8.38
N TYR A 22 -0.27 6.81 9.38
CA TYR A 22 -0.42 5.37 9.14
C TYR A 22 -1.89 4.95 9.14
N CYS A 23 -2.42 4.66 7.96
CA CYS A 23 -3.80 4.30 7.72
C CYS A 23 -3.97 2.85 7.28
N HIS A 24 -5.19 2.37 7.52
CA HIS A 24 -5.72 1.14 6.96
C HIS A 24 -6.65 1.50 5.82
N LEU A 25 -6.25 1.18 4.58
CA LEU A 25 -7.01 1.47 3.38
C LEU A 25 -7.48 0.15 2.75
N LYS A 26 -8.71 0.16 2.23
CA LYS A 26 -9.29 -0.97 1.50
C LYS A 26 -9.75 -0.49 0.14
N PHE A 27 -9.31 -1.15 -0.91
CA PHE A 27 -9.68 -0.81 -2.29
C PHE A 27 -9.77 -2.06 -3.17
N PRO A 28 -10.55 -2.01 -4.27
CA PRO A 28 -10.60 -3.12 -5.22
C PRO A 28 -9.25 -3.33 -5.93
N PRO A 29 -8.94 -4.53 -6.43
CA PRO A 29 -7.82 -4.71 -7.35
C PRO A 29 -8.06 -3.95 -8.66
N MET A 30 -7.00 -3.74 -9.45
CA MET A 30 -7.18 -3.19 -10.79
C MET A 30 -7.72 -4.27 -11.73
N ARG A 31 -8.50 -3.83 -12.71
CA ARG A 31 -9.02 -4.71 -13.76
C ARG A 31 -7.87 -5.27 -14.59
N GLU A 32 -7.84 -6.60 -14.72
CA GLU A 32 -6.75 -7.31 -15.42
C GLU A 32 -6.58 -6.85 -16.88
N ASP A 33 -7.68 -6.55 -17.57
CA ASP A 33 -7.65 -6.06 -18.95
C ASP A 33 -7.08 -4.64 -19.08
N SER A 34 -7.22 -3.83 -18.02
CA SER A 34 -6.67 -2.47 -17.94
C SER A 34 -5.23 -2.40 -17.45
N LEU A 35 -4.69 -3.51 -16.92
CA LEU A 35 -3.39 -3.54 -16.27
C LEU A 35 -2.24 -3.25 -17.24
N SER A 36 -2.45 -3.49 -18.54
CA SER A 36 -1.51 -3.17 -19.62
C SER A 36 -1.52 -1.69 -20.02
N TRP A 37 -2.52 -0.92 -19.60
CA TRP A 37 -2.70 0.46 -20.03
C TRP A 37 -1.79 1.42 -19.26
N ALA A 38 -1.64 2.64 -19.79
CA ALA A 38 -0.90 3.69 -19.10
C ALA A 38 -1.55 4.11 -17.76
N ARG A 39 -2.89 3.98 -17.66
CA ARG A 39 -3.66 4.22 -16.43
C ARG A 39 -4.68 3.11 -16.25
N PRO A 40 -4.34 2.06 -15.48
CA PRO A 40 -5.29 1.02 -15.10
C PRO A 40 -6.45 1.59 -14.29
N VAL A 41 -7.56 0.86 -14.26
CA VAL A 41 -8.76 1.24 -13.51
C VAL A 41 -9.08 0.18 -12.46
N LEU A 42 -9.67 0.60 -11.35
CA LEU A 42 -10.11 -0.32 -10.30
C LEU A 42 -11.29 -1.16 -10.78
N ASP A 43 -11.35 -2.39 -10.29
CA ASP A 43 -12.44 -3.31 -10.54
C ASP A 43 -13.49 -3.22 -9.44
N ASP A 44 -14.41 -2.27 -9.58
CA ASP A 44 -15.50 -2.06 -8.61
C ASP A 44 -16.45 -3.26 -8.49
N ASN A 45 -16.41 -4.20 -9.45
CA ASN A 45 -17.23 -5.41 -9.42
C ASN A 45 -16.50 -6.62 -8.83
N SER A 46 -15.22 -6.47 -8.47
CA SER A 46 -14.44 -7.55 -7.88
C SER A 46 -14.91 -7.85 -6.46
N THR A 47 -14.97 -9.13 -6.12
CA THR A 47 -15.16 -9.59 -4.74
C THR A 47 -13.84 -9.61 -3.95
N ALA A 48 -12.71 -9.45 -4.62
CA ALA A 48 -11.41 -9.33 -3.98
C ALA A 48 -11.19 -7.89 -3.49
N ILE A 49 -10.55 -7.75 -2.33
CA ILE A 49 -10.22 -6.46 -1.72
C ILE A 49 -8.75 -6.48 -1.35
N ILE A 50 -8.03 -5.43 -1.76
CA ILE A 50 -6.68 -5.16 -1.30
C ILE A 50 -6.79 -4.46 0.04
N ASP A 51 -6.12 -5.05 1.03
CA ASP A 51 -6.07 -4.57 2.39
C ASP A 51 -4.66 -3.97 2.63
N PHE A 52 -4.58 -2.65 2.59
CA PHE A 52 -3.32 -1.89 2.62
C PHE A 52 -3.12 -1.22 3.98
N TYR A 53 -1.90 -1.35 4.51
CA TYR A 53 -1.46 -0.70 5.74
C TYR A 53 -0.23 0.15 5.42
N GLY A 54 -0.37 1.47 5.53
CA GLY A 54 0.69 2.38 5.13
C GLY A 54 0.25 3.84 5.18
N PRO A 55 0.87 4.71 4.38
CA PRO A 55 0.54 6.12 4.33
C PRO A 55 -0.95 6.37 4.06
N CYS A 56 -1.55 7.34 4.76
CA CYS A 56 -2.95 7.74 4.55
C CYS A 56 -3.23 8.37 3.19
N ASP A 57 -2.20 8.92 2.54
CA ASP A 57 -2.23 9.52 1.22
C ASP A 57 -1.82 8.53 0.11
N HIS A 58 -1.79 7.23 0.41
CA HIS A 58 -1.46 6.20 -0.57
C HIS A 58 -2.47 6.17 -1.71
N ASP A 59 -1.95 6.21 -2.94
CA ASP A 59 -2.76 6.14 -4.16
C ASP A 59 -2.88 4.68 -4.61
N PRO A 60 -4.09 4.08 -4.58
CA PRO A 60 -4.31 2.70 -5.04
C PRO A 60 -4.08 2.52 -6.55
N LEU A 61 -3.99 3.61 -7.31
CA LEU A 61 -3.62 3.65 -8.73
C LEU A 61 -2.23 4.26 -8.96
N GLY A 62 -1.43 4.41 -7.89
CA GLY A 62 -0.06 4.87 -7.97
C GLY A 62 0.83 3.90 -8.74
N ASN A 63 1.96 4.39 -9.25
CA ASN A 63 2.89 3.57 -10.03
C ASN A 63 3.35 2.33 -9.27
N ASP A 64 3.59 2.43 -7.96
CA ASP A 64 4.07 1.32 -7.15
C ASP A 64 3.04 0.18 -7.08
N GLU A 65 1.76 0.52 -6.91
CA GLU A 65 0.66 -0.46 -6.93
C GLU A 65 0.46 -1.06 -8.32
N ILE A 66 0.57 -0.25 -9.37
CA ILE A 66 0.48 -0.74 -10.76
C ILE A 66 1.60 -1.75 -11.02
N LYS A 67 2.84 -1.44 -10.61
CA LYS A 67 3.98 -2.36 -10.73
C LYS A 67 3.74 -3.63 -9.90
N ALA A 68 3.30 -3.50 -8.65
CA ALA A 68 3.02 -4.65 -7.80
C ALA A 68 1.98 -5.59 -8.43
N GLN A 69 0.87 -5.05 -8.92
CA GLN A 69 -0.17 -5.85 -9.56
C GLN A 69 0.31 -6.46 -10.89
N ARG A 70 1.09 -5.74 -11.70
CA ARG A 70 1.70 -6.29 -12.92
C ARG A 70 2.67 -7.42 -12.64
N ARG A 71 3.49 -7.30 -11.59
CA ARG A 71 4.39 -8.37 -11.15
C ARG A 71 3.61 -9.61 -10.74
N LEU A 72 2.52 -9.43 -9.99
CA LEU A 72 1.68 -10.55 -9.56
C LEU A 72 0.94 -11.22 -10.71
N LYS A 73 0.41 -10.45 -11.67
CA LYS A 73 -0.42 -10.97 -12.78
C LYS A 73 0.37 -11.42 -14.00
N PHE A 74 1.41 -10.67 -14.36
CA PHE A 74 2.19 -10.91 -15.56
C PHE A 74 3.61 -11.44 -15.27
N GLY A 75 4.00 -11.61 -14.00
CA GLY A 75 5.30 -12.17 -13.65
C GLY A 75 6.49 -11.25 -13.97
N GLY A 76 6.27 -9.93 -14.04
CA GLY A 76 7.35 -8.95 -14.28
C GLY A 76 7.82 -8.85 -15.73
N ILE A 77 7.04 -9.35 -16.68
CA ILE A 77 7.30 -9.19 -18.13
C ILE A 77 6.94 -7.79 -18.67
N TYR A 78 6.18 -7.01 -17.89
CA TYR A 78 6.09 -5.57 -18.13
C TYR A 78 7.40 -4.94 -17.66
N GLY A 79 7.91 -3.91 -18.34
CA GLY A 79 9.20 -3.26 -18.05
C GLY A 79 9.28 -2.51 -16.71
N ASP A 80 8.68 -3.05 -15.65
CA ASP A 80 8.69 -2.57 -14.28
C ASP A 80 9.82 -3.15 -13.42
N SER A 81 10.73 -3.92 -14.03
CA SER A 81 11.96 -4.44 -13.41
C SER A 81 13.02 -3.35 -13.23
N GLU A 82 12.76 -2.37 -12.39
CA GLU A 82 13.77 -1.48 -11.82
C GLU A 82 13.63 -1.44 -10.29
#